data_AF-A0A7K0VYI2-F1
#
_entry.id   AF-A0A7K0VYI2-F1
#
_cell.length_a   1.000
_cell.length_b   1.000
_cell.length_c   1.000
_cell.angle_alpha   90.00
_cell.angle_beta   90.00
_cell.angle_gamma   90.00
#
_symmetry.space_group_name_H-M   'P 1'
#
loop_
_entity.id
_entity.type
_entity.pdbx_description
1 polymer ?
#
loop_
_entity_poly.entity_id
_entity_poly.type
_entity_poly.pdbx_seq_one_letter_code
_entity_poly.pdbx_strand_id
1 'polypeptide(L)'
;VDITIDYGTDLRAGIRGSSFVVSQFRVGTQVARHRDELLGRKYNLVGQETVGVGGFAKALRTIPVALHIARTIVEEAPTAILLNFTNPAGLITQTIIQEVPELTTIGLCNVPWNTRIEIAEAMGVESSSVNFDYVGLNHLSWIRSVHIDGIDQSAAAIAAFRGLTIEKGKPGDSPAWTQRSIDLLDAIPNYYLLYYYAEKEWINYQSNNPTRASEVMKIEEILIEKFKDETLVTKPEELMQRGGAYYSDSAAELMADIHNNAGTTHIVNTLNNGAVPGFPDDAVMEIPAVITSAGAQSIKTTAMRGDIDALVRTVKDFELLTIDAAVNGDEESALRALITNPIGPDIADARALWTDLKKENAGMIGAFND
;
A
#
# COMPACT_ATOMS: atom_id res chain seq x y z
N VAL A 1 -11.24 -30.31 -7.25
CA VAL A 1 -10.09 -29.86 -8.06
C VAL A 1 -8.87 -30.42 -7.36
N ASP A 2 -8.05 -31.21 -8.05
CA ASP A 2 -6.79 -31.66 -7.48
C ASP A 2 -5.83 -30.47 -7.50
N ILE A 3 -5.39 -30.03 -6.32
CA ILE A 3 -4.44 -28.92 -6.16
C ILE A 3 -3.11 -29.53 -5.73
N THR A 4 -2.07 -29.31 -6.54
CA THR A 4 -0.69 -29.64 -6.19
C THR A 4 -0.05 -28.42 -5.53
N ILE A 5 0.65 -28.65 -4.41
CA ILE A 5 1.37 -27.61 -3.68
C ILE A 5 2.84 -27.98 -3.67
N ASP A 6 3.65 -27.09 -4.26
CA ASP A 6 5.11 -27.17 -4.25
C ASP A 6 5.68 -25.93 -3.57
N TYR A 7 6.82 -26.07 -2.88
CA TYR A 7 7.52 -24.97 -2.23
C TYR A 7 9.04 -25.16 -2.34
N GLY A 8 9.77 -24.06 -2.34
CA GLY A 8 11.21 -24.07 -2.46
C GLY A 8 11.80 -22.67 -2.43
N THR A 9 13.12 -22.57 -2.57
CA THR A 9 13.87 -21.31 -2.54
C THR A 9 14.45 -20.91 -3.91
N ASP A 10 14.27 -21.74 -4.94
CA ASP A 10 14.63 -21.41 -6.32
C ASP A 10 13.54 -20.53 -6.95
N LEU A 11 13.86 -19.24 -7.10
CA LEU A 11 12.98 -18.23 -7.67
C LEU A 11 12.53 -18.59 -9.09
N ARG A 12 13.44 -19.06 -9.94
CA ARG A 12 13.13 -19.38 -11.35
C ARG A 12 12.19 -20.57 -11.42
N ALA A 13 12.47 -21.62 -10.64
CA ALA A 13 11.60 -22.79 -10.58
C ALA A 13 10.19 -22.43 -10.08
N GLY A 14 10.07 -21.55 -9.09
CA GLY A 14 8.77 -21.10 -8.56
C GLY A 14 7.93 -20.23 -9.51
N ILE A 15 8.58 -19.56 -10.49
CA ILE A 15 7.91 -18.68 -11.46
C ILE A 15 7.58 -19.41 -12.77
N ARG A 16 8.36 -20.42 -13.14
CA ARG A 16 8.29 -21.02 -14.48
C ARG A 16 6.90 -21.51 -14.84
N GLY A 17 6.37 -20.99 -15.95
CA GLY A 17 5.07 -21.39 -16.48
C GLY A 17 3.86 -20.89 -15.70
N SER A 18 4.04 -20.01 -14.71
CA SER A 18 2.91 -19.40 -13.98
C SER A 18 2.02 -18.55 -14.89
N SER A 19 0.71 -18.54 -14.64
CA SER A 19 -0.23 -17.57 -15.23
C SER A 19 -0.36 -16.31 -14.37
N PHE A 20 -0.18 -16.44 -13.06
CA PHE A 20 -0.17 -15.35 -12.10
C PHE A 20 1.03 -15.52 -11.18
N VAL A 21 1.68 -14.41 -10.85
CA VAL A 21 2.70 -14.36 -9.79
C VAL A 21 2.22 -13.35 -8.76
N VAL A 22 2.20 -13.74 -7.48
CA VAL A 22 1.77 -12.88 -6.38
C VAL A 22 2.98 -12.53 -5.52
N SER A 23 3.34 -11.24 -5.42
CA SER A 23 4.44 -10.81 -4.54
C SER A 23 3.92 -10.37 -3.17
N GLN A 24 4.46 -10.97 -2.11
CA GLN A 24 4.12 -10.64 -0.72
C GLN A 24 5.35 -10.71 0.22
N PHE A 25 6.52 -10.33 -0.30
CA PHE A 25 7.77 -10.37 0.46
C PHE A 25 8.03 -9.06 1.23
N ARG A 26 8.94 -9.14 2.21
CA ARG A 26 9.45 -8.00 2.99
C ARG A 26 10.96 -8.06 3.11
N VAL A 27 11.66 -7.20 2.39
CA VAL A 27 13.13 -7.12 2.47
C VAL A 27 13.54 -6.58 3.84
N GLY A 28 14.37 -7.36 4.54
CA GLY A 28 14.84 -7.05 5.90
C GLY A 28 13.88 -7.43 7.03
N THR A 29 12.78 -8.13 6.72
CA THR A 29 11.79 -8.64 7.71
C THR A 29 11.20 -7.56 8.62
N GLN A 30 10.56 -7.96 9.72
CA GLN A 30 10.09 -7.03 10.75
C GLN A 30 11.25 -6.35 11.50
N VAL A 31 12.47 -6.89 11.43
CA VAL A 31 13.66 -6.30 12.04
C VAL A 31 14.02 -4.97 11.37
N ALA A 32 14.07 -4.93 10.03
CA ALA A 32 14.31 -3.68 9.31
C ALA A 32 13.15 -2.70 9.49
N ARG A 33 11.90 -3.18 9.45
CA ARG A 33 10.72 -2.36 9.75
C ARG A 33 10.82 -1.70 11.14
N HIS A 34 11.28 -2.44 12.16
CA HIS A 34 11.47 -1.90 13.50
C HIS A 34 12.49 -0.76 13.50
N ARG A 35 13.60 -0.90 12.75
CA ARG A 35 14.59 0.16 12.57
C ARG A 35 14.00 1.36 11.85
N ASP A 36 13.24 1.16 10.77
CA ASP A 36 12.56 2.23 10.04
C ASP A 36 11.64 3.06 10.95
N GLU A 37 10.85 2.39 11.79
CA GLU A 37 9.96 3.04 12.76
C GLU A 37 10.75 3.79 13.86
N LEU A 38 11.90 3.26 14.30
CA LEU A 38 12.78 3.93 15.27
C LEU A 38 13.55 5.10 14.66
N LEU A 39 13.96 5.01 13.40
CA LEU A 39 14.68 6.06 12.69
C LEU A 39 13.81 7.32 12.57
N GLY A 40 12.53 7.15 12.18
CA GLY A 40 11.57 8.26 12.20
C GLY A 40 11.49 8.92 13.57
N ARG A 41 11.33 8.12 14.64
CA ARG A 41 11.26 8.60 16.02
C ARG A 41 12.52 9.36 16.46
N LYS A 42 13.71 8.91 16.06
CA LYS A 42 14.99 9.57 16.38
C LYS A 42 15.06 11.02 15.88
N TYR A 43 14.44 11.28 14.73
CA TYR A 43 14.37 12.61 14.12
C TYR A 43 13.06 13.37 14.44
N ASN A 44 12.27 12.88 15.42
CA ASN A 44 10.96 13.45 15.75
C ASN A 44 10.00 13.50 14.54
N LEU A 45 10.08 12.50 13.67
CA LEU A 45 9.21 12.30 12.51
C LEU A 45 8.32 11.08 12.73
N VAL A 46 7.27 10.96 11.91
CA VAL A 46 6.42 9.77 11.90
C VAL A 46 7.24 8.54 11.53
N GLY A 47 7.27 7.54 12.43
CA GLY A 47 7.91 6.25 12.23
C GLY A 47 6.88 5.21 11.81
N GLN A 48 6.79 4.93 10.51
CA GLN A 48 5.74 4.09 9.93
C GLN A 48 6.29 3.23 8.77
N GLU A 49 5.70 2.06 8.54
CA GLU A 49 6.18 1.06 7.58
C GLU A 49 6.23 1.48 6.10
N THR A 50 5.23 2.23 5.63
CA THR A 50 4.93 2.48 4.22
C THR A 50 4.79 3.96 3.87
N VAL A 51 4.67 4.85 4.85
CA VAL A 51 4.64 6.31 4.67
C VAL A 51 5.84 6.98 5.33
N GLY A 52 6.14 8.21 4.94
CA GLY A 52 7.23 9.00 5.51
C GLY A 52 8.61 8.37 5.30
N VAL A 53 9.51 8.65 6.24
CA VAL A 53 10.91 8.16 6.22
C VAL A 53 11.01 6.64 6.26
N GLY A 54 10.10 5.96 6.98
CA GLY A 54 10.12 4.50 7.01
C GLY A 54 9.65 3.87 5.70
N GLY A 55 8.63 4.45 5.06
CA GLY A 55 8.24 4.09 3.69
C GLY A 55 9.37 4.30 2.67
N PHE A 56 10.09 5.42 2.79
CA PHE A 56 11.28 5.71 1.97
C PHE A 56 12.37 4.64 2.15
N ALA A 57 12.79 4.37 3.38
CA ALA A 57 13.80 3.34 3.68
C ALA A 57 13.39 1.96 3.16
N LYS A 58 12.12 1.59 3.34
CA LYS A 58 11.55 0.34 2.84
C LYS A 58 11.57 0.27 1.31
N ALA A 59 11.22 1.34 0.61
CA ALA A 59 11.23 1.39 -0.84
C ALA A 59 12.64 1.15 -1.40
N LEU A 60 13.67 1.81 -0.85
CA LEU A 60 15.07 1.64 -1.25
C LEU A 60 15.54 0.18 -1.12
N ARG A 61 15.12 -0.53 -0.07
CA ARG A 61 15.42 -1.96 0.09
C ARG A 61 14.65 -2.86 -0.89
N THR A 62 13.44 -2.46 -1.23
CA THR A 62 12.46 -3.33 -1.92
C THR A 62 12.59 -3.25 -3.43
N ILE A 63 12.86 -2.06 -3.99
CA ILE A 63 12.98 -1.83 -5.43
C ILE A 63 13.96 -2.80 -6.12
N PRO A 64 15.21 -2.98 -5.65
CA PRO A 64 16.16 -3.87 -6.33
C PRO A 64 15.66 -5.32 -6.40
N VAL A 65 15.04 -5.81 -5.32
CA VAL A 65 14.49 -7.18 -5.26
C VAL A 65 13.26 -7.31 -6.15
N ALA A 66 12.37 -6.31 -6.15
CA ALA A 66 11.18 -6.29 -6.99
C ALA A 66 11.54 -6.31 -8.48
N LEU A 67 12.54 -5.52 -8.90
CA LEU A 67 13.01 -5.50 -10.28
C LEU A 67 13.67 -6.82 -10.69
N HIS A 68 14.42 -7.46 -9.80
CA HIS A 68 14.98 -8.79 -10.05
C HIS A 68 13.89 -9.84 -10.28
N ILE A 69 12.85 -9.84 -9.44
CA ILE A 69 11.69 -10.72 -9.59
C ILE A 69 10.96 -10.42 -10.90
N ALA A 70 10.63 -9.16 -11.18
CA ALA A 70 9.92 -8.75 -12.39
C ALA A 70 10.65 -9.20 -13.68
N ARG A 71 11.97 -8.99 -13.77
CA ARG A 71 12.77 -9.47 -14.90
C ARG A 71 12.78 -11.00 -15.01
N THR A 72 12.82 -11.70 -13.88
CA THR A 72 12.73 -13.16 -13.85
C THR A 72 11.36 -13.66 -14.34
N ILE A 73 10.27 -12.95 -14.02
CA ILE A 73 8.92 -13.27 -14.55
C ILE A 73 8.89 -13.15 -16.08
N VAL A 74 9.44 -12.07 -16.63
CA VAL A 74 9.51 -11.89 -18.10
C VAL A 74 10.27 -13.05 -18.77
N GLU A 75 11.32 -13.55 -18.13
CA GLU A 75 12.13 -14.66 -18.68
C GLU A 75 11.44 -16.03 -18.54
N GLU A 76 10.88 -16.36 -17.38
CA GLU A 76 10.41 -17.72 -17.05
C GLU A 76 8.90 -17.92 -17.28
N ALA A 77 8.12 -16.83 -17.33
CA ALA A 77 6.68 -16.84 -17.50
C ALA A 77 6.18 -15.54 -18.18
N PRO A 78 6.51 -15.32 -19.47
CA PRO A 78 6.27 -14.04 -20.16
C PRO A 78 4.79 -13.65 -20.30
N THR A 79 3.86 -14.58 -20.11
CA THR A 79 2.41 -14.31 -20.14
C THR A 79 1.82 -14.12 -18.74
N ALA A 80 2.63 -14.21 -17.69
CA ALA A 80 2.14 -14.07 -16.33
C ALA A 80 1.77 -12.62 -16.02
N ILE A 81 0.74 -12.45 -15.21
CA ILE A 81 0.41 -11.15 -14.61
C ILE A 81 0.97 -11.14 -13.19
N LEU A 82 1.71 -10.08 -12.85
CA LEU A 82 2.21 -9.86 -11.50
C LEU A 82 1.16 -9.11 -10.68
N LEU A 83 0.69 -9.72 -9.60
CA LEU A 83 -0.15 -9.09 -8.58
C LEU A 83 0.72 -8.67 -7.40
N ASN A 84 0.95 -7.36 -7.28
CA ASN A 84 1.88 -6.81 -6.30
C ASN A 84 1.21 -6.38 -4.98
N PHE A 85 1.47 -7.13 -3.91
CA PHE A 85 1.12 -6.75 -2.53
C PHE A 85 2.33 -6.30 -1.72
N THR A 86 3.53 -6.39 -2.29
CA THR A 86 4.74 -5.96 -1.61
C THR A 86 4.74 -4.44 -1.47
N ASN A 87 4.65 -4.01 -0.21
CA ASN A 87 4.63 -2.60 0.14
C ASN A 87 6.02 -1.92 0.05
N PRO A 88 6.10 -0.61 -0.25
CA PRO A 88 4.98 0.30 -0.51
C PRO A 88 4.34 0.05 -1.89
N ALA A 89 3.08 -0.40 -1.93
CA ALA A 89 2.56 -1.14 -3.08
C ALA A 89 2.40 -0.26 -4.33
N GLY A 90 1.91 0.97 -4.15
CA GLY A 90 1.80 1.95 -5.25
C GLY A 90 3.16 2.30 -5.86
N LEU A 91 4.13 2.67 -5.01
CA LEU A 91 5.50 3.01 -5.42
C LEU A 91 6.20 1.84 -6.12
N ILE A 92 6.15 0.62 -5.56
CA ILE A 92 6.76 -0.57 -6.19
C ILE A 92 6.09 -0.89 -7.54
N THR A 93 4.78 -0.71 -7.64
CA THR A 93 4.04 -0.89 -8.91
C THR A 93 4.48 0.16 -9.94
N GLN A 94 4.64 1.42 -9.54
CA GLN A 94 5.21 2.49 -10.40
C GLN A 94 6.58 2.10 -10.93
N THR A 95 7.49 1.64 -10.06
CA THR A 95 8.84 1.21 -10.44
C THR A 95 8.81 0.08 -11.46
N ILE A 96 8.03 -0.97 -11.22
CA ILE A 96 7.99 -2.13 -12.11
C ILE A 96 7.44 -1.74 -13.49
N ILE A 97 6.39 -0.93 -13.55
CA ILE A 97 5.81 -0.48 -14.82
C ILE A 97 6.80 0.38 -15.62
N GLN A 98 7.58 1.23 -14.95
CA GLN A 98 8.59 2.08 -15.61
C GLN A 98 9.80 1.28 -16.11
N GLU A 99 10.32 0.37 -15.28
CA GLU A 99 11.59 -0.33 -15.53
C GLU A 99 11.43 -1.66 -16.29
N VAL A 100 10.23 -2.25 -16.25
CA VAL A 100 9.89 -3.54 -16.88
C VAL A 100 8.53 -3.43 -17.57
N PRO A 101 8.37 -2.55 -18.58
CA PRO A 101 7.06 -2.27 -19.22
C PRO A 101 6.47 -3.47 -19.96
N GLU A 102 7.29 -4.49 -20.25
CA GLU A 102 6.86 -5.76 -20.86
C GLU A 102 5.97 -6.59 -19.91
N LEU A 103 6.06 -6.36 -18.59
CA LEU A 103 5.37 -7.14 -17.56
C LEU A 103 4.06 -6.45 -17.12
N THR A 104 2.93 -7.10 -17.41
CA THR A 104 1.63 -6.67 -16.87
C THR A 104 1.63 -6.79 -15.35
N THR A 105 1.57 -5.65 -14.66
CA THR A 105 1.61 -5.57 -13.20
C THR A 105 0.39 -4.81 -12.68
N ILE A 106 -0.25 -5.37 -11.66
CA ILE A 106 -1.37 -4.74 -10.95
C ILE A 106 -1.02 -4.70 -9.46
N GLY A 107 -0.95 -3.52 -8.87
CA GLY A 107 -0.69 -3.38 -7.44
C GLY A 107 -1.99 -3.40 -6.62
N LEU A 108 -1.94 -3.95 -5.42
CA LEU A 108 -3.13 -4.18 -4.60
C LEU A 108 -2.93 -3.73 -3.16
N CYS A 109 -4.04 -3.33 -2.55
CA CYS A 109 -4.14 -2.94 -1.16
C CYS A 109 -5.43 -3.47 -0.55
N ASN A 110 -5.41 -3.80 0.73
CA ASN A 110 -6.60 -4.26 1.43
C ASN A 110 -7.51 -3.12 1.90
N VAL A 111 -7.03 -1.86 1.93
CA VAL A 111 -7.81 -0.74 2.49
C VAL A 111 -9.12 -0.50 1.72
N PRO A 112 -9.14 -0.39 0.37
CA PRO A 112 -10.40 -0.22 -0.36
C PRO A 112 -11.39 -1.35 -0.09
N TRP A 113 -10.90 -2.59 0.00
CA TRP A 113 -11.71 -3.77 0.27
C TRP A 113 -12.35 -3.73 1.65
N ASN A 114 -11.55 -3.42 2.68
CA ASN A 114 -12.03 -3.31 4.05
C ASN A 114 -13.09 -2.21 4.18
N THR A 115 -12.84 -1.04 3.58
CA THR A 115 -13.80 0.07 3.63
C THR A 115 -15.09 -0.27 2.89
N ARG A 116 -15.04 -1.06 1.82
CA ARG A 116 -16.23 -1.61 1.14
C ARG A 116 -17.06 -2.47 2.08
N ILE A 117 -16.44 -3.40 2.81
CA ILE A 117 -17.13 -4.25 3.78
C ILE A 117 -17.74 -3.39 4.90
N GLU A 118 -16.95 -2.50 5.51
CA GLU A 118 -17.41 -1.63 6.61
C GLU A 118 -18.61 -0.76 6.21
N ILE A 119 -18.60 -0.17 5.02
CA ILE A 119 -19.73 0.64 4.51
C ILE A 119 -20.93 -0.24 4.19
N ALA A 120 -20.72 -1.39 3.54
CA ALA A 120 -21.80 -2.31 3.21
C ALA A 120 -22.53 -2.81 4.46
N GLU A 121 -21.79 -3.22 5.49
CA GLU A 121 -22.33 -3.63 6.79
C GLU A 121 -23.09 -2.49 7.46
N ALA A 122 -22.50 -1.29 7.51
CA ALA A 122 -23.14 -0.13 8.14
C ALA A 122 -24.41 0.33 7.40
N MET A 123 -24.53 0.04 6.11
CA MET A 123 -25.69 0.35 5.29
C MET A 123 -26.68 -0.81 5.13
N GLY A 124 -26.34 -2.01 5.61
CA GLY A 124 -27.18 -3.20 5.50
C GLY A 124 -27.34 -3.71 4.07
N VAL A 125 -26.30 -3.62 3.24
CA VAL A 125 -26.29 -4.04 1.84
C VAL A 125 -25.18 -5.05 1.56
N GLU A 126 -25.26 -5.75 0.42
CA GLU A 126 -24.20 -6.66 -0.02
C GLU A 126 -22.96 -5.88 -0.48
N SER A 127 -21.76 -6.29 -0.06
CA SER A 127 -20.53 -5.57 -0.40
C SER A 127 -20.27 -5.44 -1.91
N SER A 128 -20.69 -6.44 -2.69
CA SER A 128 -20.57 -6.45 -4.16
C SER A 128 -21.42 -5.40 -4.87
N SER A 129 -22.45 -4.86 -4.22
CA SER A 129 -23.29 -3.77 -4.75
C SER A 129 -22.64 -2.39 -4.61
N VAL A 130 -21.60 -2.27 -3.76
CA VAL A 130 -20.99 -1.02 -3.35
C VAL A 130 -19.83 -0.64 -4.28
N ASN A 131 -20.00 0.49 -4.96
CA ASN A 131 -19.01 1.08 -5.86
C ASN A 131 -18.57 2.45 -5.35
N PHE A 132 -17.29 2.78 -5.51
CA PHE A 132 -16.71 4.02 -5.03
C PHE A 132 -16.23 4.88 -6.19
N ASP A 133 -16.45 6.19 -6.09
CA ASP A 133 -15.51 7.15 -6.66
C ASP A 133 -14.33 7.26 -5.72
N TYR A 134 -13.28 6.49 -6.02
CA TYR A 134 -12.06 6.36 -5.23
C TYR A 134 -10.91 7.04 -5.97
N VAL A 135 -10.14 7.89 -5.29
CA VAL A 135 -9.02 8.58 -5.92
C VAL A 135 -7.86 8.78 -4.94
N GLY A 136 -6.64 8.65 -5.46
CA GLY A 136 -5.41 8.94 -4.73
C GLY A 136 -4.27 8.00 -5.12
N LEU A 137 -3.37 7.78 -4.16
CA LEU A 137 -2.30 6.79 -4.23
C LEU A 137 -2.54 5.70 -3.19
N ASN A 138 -1.78 4.62 -3.27
CA ASN A 138 -1.76 3.62 -2.22
C ASN A 138 -1.45 4.26 -0.85
N HIS A 139 -2.28 3.98 0.16
CA HIS A 139 -2.19 4.59 1.50
C HIS A 139 -2.35 6.12 1.54
N LEU A 140 -2.89 6.74 0.49
CA LEU A 140 -3.13 8.18 0.40
C LEU A 140 -4.31 8.46 -0.53
N SER A 141 -5.52 8.15 -0.05
CA SER A 141 -6.70 8.08 -0.93
C SER A 141 -8.01 8.47 -0.23
N TRP A 142 -9.00 8.83 -1.04
CA TRP A 142 -10.32 9.30 -0.61
C TRP A 142 -11.41 8.61 -1.43
N ILE A 143 -12.49 8.25 -0.74
CA ILE A 143 -13.78 7.93 -1.37
C ILE A 143 -14.61 9.21 -1.36
N ARG A 144 -14.87 9.77 -2.55
CA ARG A 144 -15.62 11.02 -2.72
C ARG A 144 -17.12 10.80 -2.88
N SER A 145 -17.50 9.65 -3.44
CA SER A 145 -18.89 9.24 -3.58
C SER A 145 -19.04 7.73 -3.48
N VAL A 146 -20.22 7.30 -3.03
CA VAL A 146 -20.58 5.88 -2.86
C VAL A 146 -21.86 5.61 -3.65
N HIS A 147 -21.81 4.64 -4.55
CA HIS A 147 -22.94 4.20 -5.34
C HIS A 147 -23.32 2.77 -4.95
N ILE A 148 -24.60 2.53 -4.70
CA ILE A 148 -25.14 1.19 -4.41
C ILE A 148 -26.14 0.87 -5.52
N ASP A 149 -25.90 -0.24 -6.22
CA ASP A 149 -26.69 -0.63 -7.40
C ASP A 149 -26.82 0.49 -8.44
N GLY A 150 -25.77 1.29 -8.59
CA GLY A 150 -25.71 2.44 -9.50
C GLY A 150 -26.41 3.72 -9.00
N ILE A 151 -26.99 3.71 -7.81
CA ILE A 151 -27.65 4.87 -7.19
C ILE A 151 -26.67 5.57 -6.25
N ASP A 152 -26.50 6.88 -6.41
CA ASP A 152 -25.69 7.69 -5.49
C ASP A 152 -26.30 7.68 -4.08
N GLN A 153 -25.52 7.17 -3.13
CA GLN A 153 -25.84 7.06 -1.71
C GLN A 153 -24.78 7.74 -0.83
N SER A 154 -24.00 8.67 -1.40
CA SER A 154 -22.82 9.26 -0.74
C SER A 154 -23.14 9.89 0.62
N ALA A 155 -24.23 10.67 0.71
CA ALA A 155 -24.64 11.30 1.97
C ALA A 155 -24.96 10.27 3.06
N ALA A 156 -25.65 9.18 2.69
CA ALA A 156 -25.99 8.10 3.61
C ALA A 156 -24.75 7.30 4.02
N ALA A 157 -23.87 6.99 3.07
CA ALA A 157 -22.63 6.25 3.32
C ALA A 157 -21.65 7.04 4.21
N ILE A 158 -21.48 8.33 3.97
CA ILE A 158 -20.68 9.22 4.84
C ILE A 158 -21.30 9.26 6.24
N ALA A 159 -22.63 9.38 6.35
CA ALA A 159 -23.32 9.35 7.64
C ALA A 159 -23.13 8.02 8.38
N ALA A 160 -23.20 6.88 7.68
CA ALA A 160 -22.95 5.56 8.25
C ALA A 160 -21.49 5.41 8.71
N PHE A 161 -20.53 5.83 7.88
CA PHE A 161 -19.10 5.82 8.22
C PHE A 161 -18.79 6.67 9.45
N ARG A 162 -19.41 7.84 9.60
CA ARG A 162 -19.31 8.64 10.84
C ARG A 162 -19.68 7.83 12.08
N GLY A 163 -20.72 6.99 12.00
CA GLY A 163 -21.13 6.08 13.08
C GLY A 163 -19.98 5.17 13.56
N LEU A 164 -19.17 4.68 12.63
CA LEU A 164 -18.02 3.82 12.91
C LEU A 164 -16.85 4.56 13.60
N THR A 165 -16.78 5.88 13.46
CA THR A 165 -15.72 6.71 14.05
C THR A 165 -15.97 7.10 15.52
N ILE A 166 -17.20 6.91 16.03
CA ILE A 166 -17.60 7.34 17.38
C ILE A 166 -16.96 6.50 18.49
N GLU A 167 -16.61 5.24 18.21
CA GLU A 167 -16.26 4.27 19.26
C GLU A 167 -14.75 4.11 19.55
N LYS A 168 -13.85 4.82 18.85
CA LYS A 168 -12.41 4.48 18.82
C LYS A 168 -11.46 5.44 19.56
N GLY A 169 -11.96 6.43 20.31
CA GLY A 169 -11.11 7.45 20.93
C GLY A 169 -11.16 7.46 22.45
N LYS A 170 -10.42 6.57 23.13
CA LYS A 170 -10.11 6.73 24.56
C LYS A 170 -8.76 7.43 24.71
N PRO A 171 -8.53 8.18 25.82
CA PRO A 171 -7.20 8.72 26.12
C PRO A 171 -6.15 7.60 26.12
N GLY A 172 -5.15 7.73 25.26
CA GLY A 172 -4.07 6.74 25.08
C GLY A 172 -4.21 5.86 23.84
N ASP A 173 -5.32 5.90 23.12
CA ASP A 173 -5.48 5.23 21.84
C ASP A 173 -4.69 5.93 20.72
N SER A 174 -4.42 5.22 19.62
CA SER A 174 -3.83 5.81 18.42
C SER A 174 -4.76 6.87 17.81
N PRO A 175 -4.22 7.90 17.13
CA PRO A 175 -5.04 8.88 16.44
C PRO A 175 -6.08 8.22 15.53
N ALA A 176 -7.30 8.77 15.52
CA ALA A 176 -8.44 8.24 14.79
C ALA A 176 -9.24 9.37 14.16
N TRP A 177 -10.01 9.07 13.10
CA TRP A 177 -10.92 10.04 12.52
C TRP A 177 -12.02 10.42 13.51
N THR A 178 -12.40 11.69 13.50
CA THR A 178 -13.57 12.20 14.22
C THR A 178 -14.66 12.55 13.23
N GLN A 179 -15.93 12.53 13.66
CA GLN A 179 -17.04 12.99 12.81
C GLN A 179 -16.77 14.36 12.18
N ARG A 180 -16.27 15.31 12.98
CA ARG A 180 -15.95 16.67 12.52
C ARG A 180 -14.88 16.68 11.43
N SER A 181 -13.88 15.80 11.52
CA SER A 181 -12.84 15.68 10.50
C SER A 181 -13.41 15.12 9.20
N ILE A 182 -14.28 14.11 9.28
CA ILE A 182 -14.98 13.55 8.11
C ILE A 182 -15.88 14.61 7.45
N ASP A 183 -16.59 15.40 8.25
CA ASP A 183 -17.46 16.48 7.76
C ASP A 183 -16.68 17.56 7.02
N LEU A 184 -15.50 17.92 7.53
CA LEU A 184 -14.64 18.91 6.89
C LEU A 184 -14.08 18.40 5.56
N LEU A 185 -13.72 17.13 5.49
CA LEU A 185 -13.15 16.53 4.28
C LEU A 185 -14.21 16.32 3.20
N ASP A 186 -15.48 16.12 3.59
CA ASP A 186 -16.59 15.78 2.68
C ASP A 186 -16.26 14.55 1.81
N ALA A 187 -15.60 13.58 2.44
CA ALA A 187 -15.13 12.34 1.83
C ALA A 187 -14.84 11.32 2.94
N ILE A 188 -14.74 10.04 2.58
CA ILE A 188 -14.23 9.00 3.48
C ILE A 188 -12.74 8.83 3.20
N PRO A 189 -11.85 9.30 4.10
CA PRO A 189 -10.40 9.24 3.91
C PRO A 189 -9.84 7.86 4.29
N ASN A 190 -8.82 7.44 3.55
CA ASN A 190 -7.95 6.34 3.97
C ASN A 190 -7.38 6.62 5.37
N TYR A 191 -7.38 5.62 6.27
CA TYR A 191 -6.87 5.79 7.63
C TYR A 191 -5.39 6.19 7.70
N TYR A 192 -4.59 5.92 6.67
CA TYR A 192 -3.22 6.41 6.56
C TYR A 192 -3.12 7.94 6.43
N LEU A 193 -4.18 8.63 6.00
CA LEU A 193 -4.18 10.09 5.95
C LEU A 193 -4.06 10.74 7.34
N LEU A 194 -4.30 10.00 8.42
CA LEU A 194 -4.04 10.48 9.78
C LEU A 194 -2.55 10.77 10.03
N TYR A 195 -1.62 10.08 9.37
CA TYR A 195 -0.19 10.41 9.50
C TYR A 195 0.14 11.80 8.94
N TYR A 196 -0.64 12.30 7.98
CA TYR A 196 -0.48 13.62 7.38
C TYR A 196 -1.32 14.68 8.09
N TYR A 197 -2.58 14.38 8.43
CA TYR A 197 -3.50 15.36 9.03
C TYR A 197 -3.43 15.44 10.56
N ALA A 198 -2.88 14.42 11.23
CA ALA A 198 -2.70 14.34 12.67
C ALA A 198 -1.25 14.01 13.06
N GLU A 199 -0.28 14.47 12.25
CA GLU A 199 1.15 14.16 12.38
C GLU A 199 1.68 14.34 13.81
N LYS A 200 1.40 15.49 14.43
CA LYS A 200 1.84 15.79 15.81
C LYS A 200 1.27 14.83 16.85
N GLU A 201 0.00 14.43 16.68
CA GLU A 201 -0.64 13.46 17.56
C GLU A 201 -0.02 12.08 17.39
N TRP A 202 0.32 11.69 16.15
CA TRP A 202 1.04 10.46 15.87
C TRP A 202 2.45 10.44 16.46
N ILE A 203 3.21 11.53 16.34
CA ILE A 203 4.55 11.67 16.93
C ILE A 203 4.47 11.55 18.46
N ASN A 204 3.47 12.17 19.10
CA ASN A 204 3.26 12.03 20.54
C ASN A 204 2.85 10.60 20.92
N TYR A 205 1.92 9.98 20.18
CA TYR A 205 1.47 8.62 20.43
C TYR A 205 2.62 7.61 20.31
N GLN A 206 3.38 7.64 19.20
CA GLN A 206 4.45 6.70 18.95
C GLN A 206 5.58 6.82 19.98
N SER A 207 5.83 8.02 20.54
CA SER A 207 6.89 8.24 21.54
C SER A 207 6.62 7.52 22.86
N ASN A 208 5.35 7.22 23.15
CA ASN A 208 4.91 6.58 24.39
C ASN A 208 4.53 5.10 24.21
N ASN A 209 4.62 4.56 22.99
CA ASN A 209 4.14 3.23 22.64
C ASN A 209 5.22 2.40 21.94
N PRO A 210 5.17 1.05 22.04
CA PRO A 210 6.05 0.19 21.27
C PRO A 210 5.90 0.46 19.76
N THR A 211 6.94 0.12 19.00
CA THR A 211 6.84 0.10 17.54
C THR A 211 5.85 -0.98 17.11
N ARG A 212 5.09 -0.73 16.05
CA ARG A 212 4.16 -1.73 15.53
C ARG A 212 4.91 -2.97 15.05
N ALA A 213 6.11 -2.77 14.49
CA ALA A 213 6.99 -3.87 14.12
C ALA A 213 7.27 -4.83 15.30
N SER A 214 7.57 -4.29 16.49
CA SER A 214 7.86 -5.09 17.68
C SER A 214 6.66 -5.86 18.22
N GLU A 215 5.45 -5.35 18.06
CA GLU A 215 4.24 -6.09 18.41
C GLU A 215 4.00 -7.24 17.43
N VAL A 216 4.13 -6.96 16.13
CA VAL A 216 3.93 -7.97 15.08
C VAL A 216 4.99 -9.07 15.16
N MET A 217 6.23 -8.78 15.55
CA MET A 217 7.24 -9.82 15.81
C MET A 217 6.76 -10.84 16.85
N LYS A 218 6.16 -10.39 17.95
CA LYS A 218 5.58 -11.29 18.97
C LYS A 218 4.42 -12.13 18.43
N ILE A 219 3.58 -11.54 17.57
CA ILE A 219 2.48 -12.25 16.91
C ILE A 219 3.02 -13.30 15.94
N GLU A 220 4.07 -12.97 15.18
CA GLU A 220 4.73 -13.90 14.25
C GLU A 220 5.37 -15.08 14.98
N GLU A 221 6.00 -14.87 16.14
CA GLU A 221 6.53 -15.96 16.98
C GLU A 221 5.43 -16.96 17.39
N ILE A 222 4.27 -16.46 17.81
CA ILE A 222 3.10 -17.30 18.16
C ILE A 222 2.63 -18.09 16.94
N LEU A 223 2.51 -17.44 15.78
CA LEU A 223 2.03 -18.08 14.55
C LEU A 223 3.00 -19.13 14.02
N ILE A 224 4.30 -18.85 14.04
CA ILE A 224 5.34 -19.81 13.62
C ILE A 224 5.29 -21.06 14.48
N GLU A 225 5.11 -20.91 15.80
CA GLU A 225 4.97 -22.08 16.68
C GLU A 225 3.72 -22.90 16.34
N LYS A 226 2.57 -22.25 16.11
CA LYS A 226 1.34 -22.93 15.69
C LYS A 226 1.49 -23.64 14.34
N PHE A 227 2.16 -23.04 13.37
CA PHE A 227 2.34 -23.62 12.04
C PHE A 227 3.31 -24.82 11.98
N LYS A 228 3.99 -25.15 13.09
CA LYS A 228 4.74 -26.42 13.20
C LYS A 228 3.82 -27.63 13.34
N ASP A 229 2.58 -27.43 13.79
CA ASP A 229 1.59 -28.50 13.90
C ASP A 229 0.94 -28.74 12.54
N GLU A 230 1.35 -29.82 11.85
CA GLU A 230 0.79 -30.22 10.56
C GLU A 230 -0.69 -30.62 10.62
N THR A 231 -1.25 -30.83 11.83
CA THR A 231 -2.68 -31.13 12.02
C THR A 231 -3.54 -29.87 12.11
N LEU A 232 -2.93 -28.68 12.13
CA LEU A 232 -3.63 -27.40 12.13
C LEU A 232 -4.33 -27.17 10.79
N VAL A 233 -5.65 -27.38 10.79
CA VAL A 233 -6.52 -27.21 9.59
C VAL A 233 -7.44 -26.00 9.68
N THR A 234 -7.31 -25.18 10.73
CA THR A 234 -8.08 -23.95 10.91
C THR A 234 -7.16 -22.74 10.95
N LYS A 235 -7.62 -21.62 10.37
CA LYS A 235 -6.88 -20.36 10.36
C LYS A 235 -6.73 -19.84 11.80
N PRO A 236 -5.50 -19.65 12.33
CA PRO A 236 -5.32 -19.09 13.67
C PRO A 236 -5.89 -17.68 13.79
N GLU A 237 -6.55 -17.38 14.91
CA GLU A 237 -7.14 -16.06 15.17
C GLU A 237 -6.09 -14.95 15.19
N GLU A 238 -4.87 -15.24 15.66
CA GLU A 238 -3.76 -14.28 15.73
C GLU A 238 -3.32 -13.79 14.34
N LEU A 239 -3.62 -14.53 13.28
CA LEU A 239 -3.31 -14.09 11.92
C LEU A 239 -4.08 -12.80 11.57
N MET A 240 -5.26 -12.60 12.14
CA MET A 240 -6.05 -11.37 11.98
C MET A 240 -5.43 -10.18 12.71
N GLN A 241 -4.54 -10.42 13.67
CA GLN A 241 -3.90 -9.38 14.47
C GLN A 241 -2.64 -8.79 13.82
N ARG A 242 -2.11 -9.39 12.74
CA ARG A 242 -0.93 -8.87 12.01
C ARG A 242 -1.23 -7.58 11.21
N GLY A 243 -2.51 -7.28 10.98
CA GLY A 243 -2.95 -6.31 9.97
C GLY A 243 -2.98 -6.96 8.58
N GLY A 244 -3.83 -6.44 7.68
CA GLY A 244 -4.00 -7.03 6.34
C GLY A 244 -5.05 -8.13 6.24
N ALA A 245 -6.11 -8.07 7.04
CA ALA A 245 -7.29 -8.89 6.77
C ALA A 245 -7.79 -8.69 5.33
N TYR A 246 -8.34 -9.75 4.73
CA TYR A 246 -8.95 -9.79 3.39
C TYR A 246 -8.02 -9.63 2.18
N TYR A 247 -6.68 -9.57 2.35
CA TYR A 247 -5.74 -9.60 1.23
C TYR A 247 -5.93 -10.83 0.32
N SER A 248 -6.20 -12.00 0.91
CA SER A 248 -6.40 -13.25 0.18
C SER A 248 -7.62 -13.22 -0.73
N ASP A 249 -8.71 -12.60 -0.28
CA ASP A 249 -9.97 -12.57 -1.03
C ASP A 249 -9.85 -11.61 -2.21
N SER A 250 -9.26 -10.43 -1.99
CA SER A 250 -8.97 -9.48 -3.07
C SER A 250 -8.04 -10.08 -4.13
N ALA A 251 -7.00 -10.83 -3.74
CA ALA A 251 -6.11 -11.49 -4.69
C ALA A 251 -6.84 -12.58 -5.51
N ALA A 252 -7.58 -13.45 -4.82
CA ALA A 252 -8.26 -14.58 -5.44
C ALA A 252 -9.37 -14.12 -6.40
N GLU A 253 -10.16 -13.13 -5.99
CA GLU A 253 -11.21 -12.55 -6.84
C GLU A 253 -10.62 -11.88 -8.08
N LEU A 254 -9.55 -11.09 -7.92
CA LEU A 254 -8.90 -10.47 -9.07
C LEU A 254 -8.35 -11.51 -10.06
N MET A 255 -7.69 -12.57 -9.57
CA MET A 255 -7.20 -13.65 -10.45
C MET A 255 -8.35 -14.33 -11.19
N ALA A 256 -9.47 -14.59 -10.51
CA ALA A 256 -10.65 -15.18 -11.13
C ALA A 256 -11.25 -14.25 -12.19
N ASP A 257 -11.34 -12.95 -11.93
CA ASP A 257 -11.93 -11.97 -12.84
C ASP A 257 -11.06 -11.72 -14.07
N ILE A 258 -9.73 -11.71 -13.90
CA ILE A 258 -8.79 -11.67 -15.03
C ILE A 258 -8.95 -12.94 -15.87
N HIS A 259 -8.91 -14.12 -15.25
CA HIS A 259 -8.99 -15.40 -15.96
C HIS A 259 -10.29 -15.53 -16.77
N ASN A 260 -11.41 -15.10 -16.18
CA ASN A 260 -12.73 -15.19 -16.82
C ASN A 260 -13.07 -14.00 -17.72
N ASN A 261 -12.18 -12.99 -17.81
CA ASN A 261 -12.46 -11.71 -18.47
C ASN A 261 -13.80 -11.10 -18.00
N ALA A 262 -13.99 -11.03 -16.68
CA ALA A 262 -15.29 -10.80 -16.06
C ALA A 262 -15.84 -9.37 -16.28
N GLY A 263 -14.97 -8.38 -16.55
CA GLY A 263 -15.38 -6.99 -16.73
C GLY A 263 -15.86 -6.32 -15.44
N THR A 264 -15.50 -6.87 -14.29
CA THR A 264 -15.81 -6.34 -12.96
C THR A 264 -14.98 -5.12 -12.64
N THR A 265 -15.41 -4.33 -11.65
CA THR A 265 -14.68 -3.13 -11.20
C THR A 265 -13.94 -3.40 -9.89
N HIS A 266 -12.63 -3.19 -9.92
CA HIS A 266 -11.74 -3.29 -8.76
C HIS A 266 -11.03 -1.97 -8.52
N ILE A 267 -10.69 -1.67 -7.27
CA ILE A 267 -9.80 -0.54 -6.94
C ILE A 267 -8.40 -1.08 -6.84
N VAL A 268 -7.53 -0.66 -7.75
CA VAL A 268 -6.18 -1.19 -7.91
C VAL A 268 -5.18 -0.08 -8.15
N ASN A 269 -3.91 -0.38 -7.94
CA ASN A 269 -2.81 0.48 -8.35
C ASN A 269 -2.49 0.19 -9.83
N THR A 270 -2.84 1.13 -10.69
CA THR A 270 -2.64 1.06 -12.15
C THR A 270 -2.29 2.44 -12.71
N LEU A 271 -1.85 2.48 -13.97
CA LEU A 271 -1.60 3.74 -14.68
C LEU A 271 -2.87 4.58 -14.73
N ASN A 272 -2.70 5.89 -14.53
CA ASN A 272 -3.77 6.85 -14.65
C ASN A 272 -4.41 6.80 -16.05
N ASN A 273 -3.62 6.83 -17.14
CA ASN A 273 -4.12 6.77 -18.52
C ASN A 273 -5.31 7.71 -18.79
N GLY A 274 -5.20 8.97 -18.34
CA GLY A 274 -6.24 9.98 -18.48
C GLY A 274 -7.50 9.75 -17.65
N ALA A 275 -7.48 8.84 -16.66
CA ALA A 275 -8.62 8.57 -15.80
C ALA A 275 -8.91 9.73 -14.83
N VAL A 276 -7.87 10.27 -14.19
CA VAL A 276 -7.93 11.40 -13.27
C VAL A 276 -7.47 12.66 -14.02
N PRO A 277 -8.38 13.61 -14.31
CA PRO A 277 -8.04 14.81 -15.06
C PRO A 277 -6.95 15.64 -14.38
N GLY A 278 -5.96 16.06 -15.17
CA GLY A 278 -4.87 16.93 -14.71
C GLY A 278 -3.72 16.19 -14.02
N PHE A 279 -3.76 14.87 -13.88
CA PHE A 279 -2.64 14.05 -13.39
C PHE A 279 -1.90 13.39 -14.58
N PRO A 280 -0.58 13.16 -14.52
CA PRO A 280 0.15 12.51 -15.62
C PRO A 280 -0.42 11.13 -15.96
N ASP A 281 -0.42 10.75 -17.25
CA ASP A 281 -0.97 9.48 -17.72
C ASP A 281 -0.15 8.26 -17.26
N ASP A 282 1.15 8.45 -17.11
CA ASP A 282 2.14 7.46 -16.71
C ASP A 282 2.30 7.32 -15.18
N ALA A 283 1.54 8.11 -14.41
CA ALA A 283 1.52 7.98 -12.96
C ALA A 283 0.62 6.82 -12.52
N VAL A 284 1.17 5.92 -11.71
CA VAL A 284 0.40 4.89 -11.01
C VAL A 284 -0.42 5.55 -9.89
N MET A 285 -1.72 5.29 -9.92
CA MET A 285 -2.70 5.77 -8.94
C MET A 285 -3.51 4.59 -8.41
N GLU A 286 -4.06 4.72 -7.21
CA GLU A 286 -5.01 3.74 -6.65
C GLU A 286 -6.43 4.20 -7.00
N ILE A 287 -7.01 3.61 -8.04
CA ILE A 287 -8.25 4.06 -8.67
C ILE A 287 -9.12 2.88 -9.15
N PRO A 288 -10.42 3.09 -9.39
CA PRO A 288 -11.28 2.08 -10.00
C PRO A 288 -10.81 1.72 -11.41
N ALA A 289 -10.80 0.43 -11.72
CA ALA A 289 -10.44 -0.12 -13.01
C ALA A 289 -11.36 -1.29 -13.38
N VAL A 290 -11.69 -1.40 -14.66
CA VAL A 290 -12.34 -2.58 -15.23
C VAL A 290 -11.31 -3.68 -15.40
N ILE A 291 -11.59 -4.86 -14.87
CA ILE A 291 -10.72 -6.02 -14.92
C ILE A 291 -11.06 -6.88 -16.14
N THR A 292 -10.03 -7.09 -16.96
CA THR A 292 -10.10 -7.89 -18.19
C THR A 292 -8.98 -8.92 -18.21
N SER A 293 -9.00 -9.84 -19.18
CA SER A 293 -7.89 -10.77 -19.38
C SER A 293 -6.56 -10.09 -19.73
N ALA A 294 -6.60 -8.83 -20.18
CA ALA A 294 -5.42 -8.01 -20.45
C ALA A 294 -4.91 -7.25 -19.20
N GLY A 295 -5.59 -7.38 -18.05
CA GLY A 295 -5.30 -6.64 -16.82
C GLY A 295 -6.29 -5.51 -16.54
N ALA A 296 -5.84 -4.51 -15.79
CA ALA A 296 -6.68 -3.43 -15.27
C ALA A 296 -6.75 -2.22 -16.24
N GLN A 297 -7.97 -1.79 -16.57
CA GLN A 297 -8.23 -0.60 -17.40
C GLN A 297 -8.87 0.50 -16.54
N SER A 298 -8.16 1.60 -16.33
CA SER A 298 -8.59 2.70 -15.46
C SER A 298 -9.94 3.30 -15.89
N ILE A 299 -10.82 3.58 -14.92
CA ILE A 299 -12.12 4.21 -15.14
C ILE A 299 -11.99 5.72 -14.99
N LYS A 300 -12.49 6.47 -15.97
CA LYS A 300 -12.49 7.94 -15.92
C LYS A 300 -13.28 8.47 -14.73
N THR A 301 -12.71 9.48 -14.08
CA THR A 301 -13.31 10.14 -12.93
C THR A 301 -13.24 11.67 -13.06
N THR A 302 -13.82 12.38 -12.09
CA THR A 302 -13.80 13.83 -12.00
C THR A 302 -12.47 14.34 -11.41
N ALA A 303 -12.11 15.59 -11.72
CA ALA A 303 -10.92 16.24 -11.18
C ALA A 303 -10.94 16.23 -9.64
N MET A 304 -9.77 16.04 -9.02
CA MET A 304 -9.62 16.14 -7.58
C MET A 304 -9.88 17.57 -7.11
N ARG A 305 -10.44 17.73 -5.89
CA ARG A 305 -10.50 19.03 -5.21
C ARG A 305 -9.06 19.48 -4.89
N GLY A 306 -8.80 20.78 -4.94
CA GLY A 306 -7.42 21.31 -4.91
C GLY A 306 -6.59 20.92 -3.68
N ASP A 307 -7.22 20.70 -2.53
CA ASP A 307 -6.57 20.23 -1.29
C ASP A 307 -6.15 18.74 -1.37
N ILE A 308 -6.95 17.89 -2.01
CA ILE A 308 -6.62 16.49 -2.27
C ILE A 308 -5.50 16.41 -3.32
N ASP A 309 -5.69 17.15 -4.42
CA ASP A 309 -4.76 17.20 -5.55
C ASP A 309 -3.35 17.60 -5.12
N ALA A 310 -3.23 18.66 -4.30
CA ALA A 310 -1.95 19.16 -3.81
C ALA A 310 -1.17 18.10 -3.02
N LEU A 311 -1.84 17.38 -2.12
CA LEU A 311 -1.20 16.34 -1.32
C LEU A 311 -0.82 15.13 -2.18
N VAL A 312 -1.71 14.69 -3.07
CA VAL A 312 -1.46 13.57 -3.99
C VAL A 312 -0.27 13.84 -4.90
N ARG A 313 -0.16 15.05 -5.48
CA ARG A 313 0.99 15.44 -6.31
C ARG A 313 2.28 15.44 -5.52
N THR A 314 2.28 16.07 -4.34
CA THR A 314 3.49 16.17 -3.51
C THR A 314 4.01 14.79 -3.12
N VAL A 315 3.12 13.87 -2.74
CA VAL A 315 3.53 12.50 -2.42
C VAL A 315 3.97 11.74 -3.66
N LYS A 316 3.32 11.91 -4.82
CA LYS A 316 3.77 11.30 -6.08
C LYS A 316 5.18 11.77 -6.47
N ASP A 317 5.48 13.06 -6.34
CA ASP A 317 6.82 13.58 -6.64
C ASP A 317 7.87 12.99 -5.67
N PHE A 318 7.54 12.84 -4.40
CA PHE A 318 8.36 12.09 -3.44
C PHE A 318 8.58 10.63 -3.87
N GLU A 319 7.54 9.92 -4.31
CA GLU A 319 7.66 8.54 -4.81
C GLU A 319 8.61 8.48 -6.02
N LEU A 320 8.46 9.37 -7.00
CA LEU A 320 9.29 9.40 -8.20
C LEU A 320 10.76 9.69 -7.90
N LEU A 321 11.05 10.64 -6.99
CA LEU A 321 12.42 10.90 -6.53
C LEU A 321 13.01 9.71 -5.76
N THR A 322 12.19 9.00 -5.00
CA THR A 322 12.60 7.77 -4.29
C THR A 322 12.95 6.66 -5.27
N ILE A 323 12.17 6.52 -6.34
CA ILE A 323 12.42 5.55 -7.40
C ILE A 323 13.74 5.87 -8.11
N ASP A 324 13.94 7.11 -8.52
CA ASP A 324 15.17 7.55 -9.17
C ASP A 324 16.40 7.28 -8.30
N ALA A 325 16.33 7.60 -7.00
CA ALA A 325 17.37 7.27 -6.05
C ALA A 325 17.67 5.76 -5.99
N ALA A 326 16.64 4.93 -5.83
CA ALA A 326 16.81 3.48 -5.67
C ALA A 326 17.33 2.78 -6.93
N VAL A 327 16.87 3.21 -8.10
CA VAL A 327 17.21 2.62 -9.39
C VAL A 327 18.61 3.05 -9.82
N ASN A 328 18.92 4.34 -9.72
CA ASN A 328 20.15 4.92 -10.26
C ASN A 328 21.28 5.09 -9.23
N GLY A 329 21.01 4.86 -7.94
CA GLY A 329 21.96 5.16 -6.87
C GLY A 329 22.21 6.65 -6.71
N ASP A 330 21.25 7.50 -7.09
CA ASP A 330 21.40 8.95 -7.08
C ASP A 330 21.14 9.53 -5.68
N GLU A 331 22.21 9.97 -5.02
CA GLU A 331 22.16 10.52 -3.66
C GLU A 331 21.47 11.90 -3.62
N GLU A 332 21.48 12.66 -4.71
CA GLU A 332 20.77 13.93 -4.78
C GLU A 332 19.25 13.74 -4.77
N SER A 333 18.74 12.80 -5.57
CA SER A 333 17.35 12.37 -5.59
C SER A 333 16.92 11.78 -4.26
N ALA A 334 17.78 11.03 -3.57
CA ALA A 334 17.49 10.55 -2.21
C ALA A 334 17.25 11.72 -1.23
N LEU A 335 18.13 12.73 -1.24
CA LEU A 335 17.99 13.91 -0.39
C LEU A 335 16.79 14.76 -0.77
N ARG A 336 16.52 14.93 -2.08
CA ARG A 336 15.34 15.65 -2.59
C ARG A 336 14.05 14.94 -2.21
N ALA A 337 14.00 13.60 -2.29
CA ALA A 337 12.86 12.81 -1.85
C ALA A 337 12.55 13.09 -0.37
N LEU A 338 13.56 13.01 0.51
CA LEU A 338 13.39 13.26 1.94
C LEU A 338 12.75 14.62 2.22
N ILE A 339 13.24 15.70 1.62
CA ILE A 339 12.71 17.06 1.86
C ILE A 339 11.41 17.37 1.11
N THR A 340 11.05 16.58 0.09
CA THR A 340 9.78 16.72 -0.65
C THR A 340 8.64 15.99 0.06
N ASN A 341 8.96 14.98 0.87
CA ASN A 341 7.98 14.25 1.64
C ASN A 341 7.24 15.20 2.62
N PRO A 342 5.89 15.29 2.58
CA PRO A 342 5.13 16.20 3.44
C PRO A 342 5.33 15.98 4.95
N ILE A 343 5.75 14.78 5.35
CA ILE A 343 6.06 14.39 6.73
C ILE A 343 7.53 13.95 6.86
N GLY A 344 8.39 14.54 6.02
CA GLY A 344 9.83 14.34 5.98
C GLY A 344 10.60 15.29 6.92
N PRO A 345 11.95 15.16 6.96
CA PRO A 345 12.80 16.02 7.77
C PRO A 345 12.83 17.47 7.26
N ASP A 346 13.18 18.38 8.18
CA ASP A 346 13.71 19.68 7.79
C ASP A 346 15.01 19.53 6.99
N ILE A 347 15.29 20.48 6.08
CA ILE A 347 16.49 20.46 5.23
C ILE A 347 17.81 20.37 6.03
N ALA A 348 17.82 20.90 7.26
CA ALA A 348 18.97 20.87 8.15
C ALA A 348 19.31 19.44 8.61
N ASP A 349 18.31 18.57 8.73
CA ASP A 349 18.47 17.19 9.23
C ASP A 349 18.58 16.16 8.11
N ALA A 350 18.19 16.50 6.88
CA ALA A 350 18.10 15.57 5.76
C ALA A 350 19.39 14.76 5.51
N ARG A 351 20.57 15.40 5.56
CA ARG A 351 21.87 14.71 5.36
C ARG A 351 22.23 13.78 6.51
N ALA A 352 21.94 14.19 7.75
CA ALA A 352 22.21 13.37 8.92
C ALA A 352 21.29 12.14 8.91
N LEU A 353 19.99 12.35 8.65
CA LEU A 353 19.00 11.28 8.52
C LEU A 353 19.40 10.29 7.42
N TRP A 354 19.77 10.79 6.24
CA TRP A 354 20.22 9.95 5.13
C TRP A 354 21.45 9.10 5.50
N THR A 355 22.42 9.69 6.21
CA THR A 355 23.61 8.96 6.67
C THR A 355 23.25 7.81 7.60
N ASP A 356 22.37 8.07 8.58
CA ASP A 356 21.90 7.04 9.51
C ASP A 356 21.05 5.97 8.82
N LEU A 357 20.20 6.37 7.87
CA LEU A 357 19.41 5.46 7.05
C LEU A 357 20.31 4.48 6.28
N LYS A 358 21.34 4.99 5.57
CA LYS A 358 22.30 4.14 4.86
C LYS A 358 22.97 3.15 5.80
N LYS A 359 23.40 3.61 6.97
CA LYS A 359 24.05 2.76 7.99
C LYS A 359 23.12 1.66 8.49
N GLU A 360 21.87 1.97 8.80
CA GLU A 360 20.89 0.99 9.31
C GLU A 360 20.46 -0.04 8.27
N ASN A 361 20.63 0.32 6.99
CA ASN A 361 20.23 -0.48 5.83
C ASN A 361 21.41 -1.00 5.00
N ALA A 362 22.63 -0.96 5.56
CA ALA A 362 23.85 -1.38 4.87
C ALA A 362 23.71 -2.81 4.31
N GLY A 363 24.06 -2.98 3.04
CA GLY A 363 23.95 -4.26 2.32
C GLY A 363 22.56 -4.56 1.78
N MET A 364 21.54 -3.73 2.01
CA MET A 364 20.16 -3.98 1.57
C MET A 364 19.61 -2.97 0.55
N ILE A 365 20.27 -1.85 0.31
CA ILE A 365 19.76 -0.74 -0.53
C ILE A 365 20.37 -0.69 -1.93
N GLY A 366 20.66 -1.87 -2.50
CA GLY A 366 21.03 -2.04 -3.90
C GLY A 366 22.17 -1.14 -4.37
N ALA A 367 21.84 -0.19 -5.24
CA ALA A 367 22.77 0.73 -5.90
C ALA A 367 23.59 1.62 -4.95
N PHE A 368 23.19 1.73 -3.69
CA PHE A 368 23.93 2.46 -2.65
C PHE A 368 24.83 1.58 -1.78
N ASN A 369 24.91 0.28 -2.05
CA ASN A 369 25.88 -0.59 -1.38
C ASN A 369 27.25 -0.41 -2.06
N ASP A 370 28.26 -0.02 -1.28
CA ASP A 370 29.66 0.06 -1.71
C ASP A 370 30.24 -1.29 -2.18
#